data_AF-A0A397F9I5-F1
#
_entry.id   AF-A0A397F9I5-F1
#
_cell.length_a   1.000
_cell.length_b   1.000
_cell.length_c   1.000
_cell.angle_alpha   90.00
_cell.angle_beta   90.00
_cell.angle_gamma   90.00
#
_symmetry.space_group_name_H-M   'P 1'
#
loop_
_entity.id
_entity.type
_entity.pdbx_description
1 polymer ?
#
loop_
_entity_poly.entity_id
_entity_poly.type
_entity_poly.pdbx_seq_one_letter_code
_entity_poly.pdbx_strand_id
1 'polypeptide(L)'
;MPAQTGSRQDKSLQKAYSAVIEATARYFSLHLVRTEPLRPSHTYIFGFHPHGIIPMTVMWLQFTDQWRELFPNVFACPLSASVVHYFPGIRDVIQVLGAREVTRSSAR
;
A
#
# COMPACT_ATOMS: atom_id res chain seq x y z
N MET A 1 -3.20 -14.39 -14.88
CA MET A 1 -1.90 -15.08 -14.73
C MET A 1 -1.46 -15.08 -13.27
N PRO A 2 -0.60 -16.01 -12.80
CA PRO A 2 -0.13 -16.03 -11.40
C PRO A 2 0.57 -14.72 -10.97
N ALA A 3 1.14 -13.98 -11.92
CA ALA A 3 1.70 -12.65 -11.70
C ALA A 3 0.64 -11.56 -11.37
N GLN A 4 -0.63 -11.82 -11.71
CA GLN A 4 -1.76 -10.87 -11.67
C GLN A 4 -2.71 -11.10 -10.48
N THR A 5 -2.79 -12.34 -9.99
CA THR A 5 -3.67 -12.75 -8.89
C THR A 5 -2.92 -13.23 -7.64
N GLY A 6 -1.61 -13.40 -7.72
CA GLY A 6 -0.76 -13.76 -6.59
C GLY A 6 -0.45 -12.56 -5.70
N SER A 7 -0.53 -12.76 -4.39
CA SER A 7 -0.06 -11.81 -3.39
C SER A 7 1.21 -12.40 -2.78
N ARG A 8 2.37 -11.80 -3.08
CA ARG A 8 3.63 -12.08 -2.36
C ARG A 8 3.71 -11.33 -1.02
N GLN A 9 2.57 -10.85 -0.53
CA GLN A 9 2.49 -10.01 0.65
C GLN A 9 3.15 -10.69 1.85
N ASP A 10 4.14 -10.01 2.41
CA ASP A 10 4.76 -10.42 3.65
C ASP A 10 4.42 -9.41 4.74
N LYS A 11 3.48 -9.78 5.61
CA LYS A 11 3.06 -8.94 6.73
C LYS A 11 4.13 -8.82 7.81
N SER A 12 5.06 -9.78 7.91
CA SER A 12 6.17 -9.70 8.86
C SER A 12 7.14 -8.61 8.44
N LEU A 13 7.46 -8.54 7.14
CA LEU A 13 8.26 -7.46 6.57
C LEU A 13 7.56 -6.11 6.65
N GLN A 14 6.23 -6.06 6.46
CA GLN A 14 5.48 -4.81 6.60
C GLN A 14 5.39 -4.31 8.05
N LYS A 15 5.43 -5.23 9.03
CA LYS A 15 5.52 -4.90 10.45
C LYS A 15 6.93 -4.53 10.87
N ALA A 16 7.95 -5.10 10.22
CA ALA A 16 9.34 -4.83 10.55
C ALA A 16 9.66 -3.35 10.33
N TYR A 17 10.32 -2.75 11.32
CA TYR A 17 10.96 -1.46 11.15
C TYR A 17 12.37 -1.70 10.61
N SER A 18 12.71 -1.03 9.52
CA SER A 18 14.06 -1.02 8.96
C SER A 18 14.50 0.42 8.70
N ALA A 19 15.81 0.66 8.67
CA ALA A 19 16.36 1.97 8.34
C ALA A 19 15.85 2.50 6.99
N VAL A 20 15.57 1.60 6.03
CA VAL A 20 14.99 1.95 4.73
C VAL A 20 13.55 2.44 4.90
N ILE A 21 12.73 1.74 5.68
CA ILE A 21 11.34 2.13 5.94
C ILE A 21 11.29 3.48 6.66
N GLU A 22 12.17 3.68 7.65
CA GLU A 22 12.26 4.93 8.40
C GLU A 22 12.71 6.10 7.52
N ALA A 23 13.77 5.92 6.73
CA ALA A 23 14.23 6.92 5.76
C ALA A 23 13.12 7.27 4.75
N THR A 24 12.36 6.28 4.32
CA THR A 24 11.27 6.46 3.36
C THR A 24 10.09 7.20 3.97
N ALA A 25 9.71 6.87 5.21
CA ALA A 25 8.65 7.57 5.94
C ALA A 25 9.03 9.04 6.19
N ARG A 26 10.28 9.31 6.59
CA ARG A 26 10.80 10.68 6.76
C ARG A 26 10.83 11.46 5.45
N TYR A 27 11.23 10.82 4.35
CA TYR A 27 11.31 11.47 3.04
C TYR A 27 9.94 11.82 2.47
N PHE A 28 8.97 10.88 2.51
CA PHE A 28 7.64 11.11 1.95
C PHE A 28 6.71 11.90 2.88
N SER A 29 7.00 11.97 4.18
CA SER A 29 6.35 12.83 5.19
C SER A 29 4.85 13.02 4.97
N LEU A 30 4.10 11.92 4.91
CA LEU A 30 2.67 11.96 4.65
C LEU A 30 1.92 12.58 5.83
N HIS A 31 0.99 13.49 5.52
CA HIS A 31 0.10 14.11 6.48
C HIS A 31 -1.32 13.58 6.32
N LEU A 32 -1.79 12.79 7.28
CA LEU A 32 -3.09 12.15 7.28
C LEU A 32 -4.08 12.94 8.12
N VAL A 33 -5.10 13.51 7.47
CA VAL A 33 -6.19 14.22 8.16
C VAL A 33 -7.38 13.27 8.27
N ARG A 34 -7.77 12.95 9.51
CA ARG A 34 -9.00 12.19 9.79
C ARG A 34 -10.16 13.15 9.94
N THR A 35 -11.09 13.13 8.99
CA THR A 35 -12.32 13.93 9.04
C THR A 35 -13.41 13.27 9.89
N GLU A 36 -13.48 11.93 9.86
CA GLU A 36 -14.52 11.15 10.54
C GLU A 36 -13.96 9.82 11.06
N PRO A 37 -14.57 9.21 12.10
CA PRO A 37 -14.19 7.89 12.53
C PRO A 37 -14.69 6.79 11.59
N LEU A 38 -13.75 6.00 11.04
CA LEU A 38 -14.07 4.82 10.23
C LEU A 38 -14.42 3.63 11.14
N ARG A 39 -15.56 2.98 10.87
CA ARG A 39 -15.99 1.77 11.58
C ARG A 39 -15.17 0.56 11.09
N PRO A 40 -14.56 -0.25 11.99
CA PRO A 40 -13.76 -1.41 11.60
C PRO A 40 -14.50 -2.52 10.85
N SER A 41 -15.83 -2.55 10.93
CA SER A 41 -16.67 -3.58 10.29
C SER A 41 -16.95 -3.34 8.80
N HIS A 42 -16.53 -2.20 8.25
CA HIS A 42 -16.81 -1.83 6.87
C HIS A 42 -15.54 -1.90 6.00
N THR A 43 -15.74 -2.20 4.72
CA THR A 43 -14.71 -2.06 3.70
C THR A 43 -14.68 -0.63 3.18
N TYR A 44 -13.50 -0.01 3.13
CA TYR A 44 -13.31 1.33 2.59
C TYR A 44 -12.39 1.30 1.38
N ILE A 45 -12.69 2.17 0.41
CA ILE A 45 -11.82 2.46 -0.73
C ILE A 45 -11.29 3.88 -0.54
N PHE A 46 -9.96 4.02 -0.53
CA PHE A 46 -9.31 5.32 -0.45
C PHE A 46 -8.91 5.79 -1.86
N GLY A 47 -9.20 7.06 -2.16
CA GLY A 47 -8.67 7.73 -3.34
C GLY A 47 -7.29 8.31 -3.09
N PHE A 48 -6.40 8.26 -4.08
CA PHE A 48 -5.05 8.82 -3.98
C PHE A 48 -4.76 9.74 -5.19
N HIS A 49 -4.63 11.04 -4.92
CA HIS A 49 -4.33 12.08 -5.90
C HIS A 49 -3.68 13.30 -5.21
N PRO A 50 -2.68 13.98 -5.80
CA PRO A 50 -2.06 13.70 -7.09
C PRO A 50 -1.07 12.53 -7.03
N HIS A 51 -0.86 11.86 -8.15
CA HIS A 51 0.15 10.81 -8.26
C HIS A 51 1.08 11.08 -9.45
N GLY A 52 2.35 10.67 -9.30
CA GLY A 52 3.31 10.68 -10.42
C GLY A 52 2.98 9.61 -11.47
N ILE A 53 3.82 9.51 -12.51
CA ILE A 53 3.67 8.51 -13.59
C ILE A 53 3.58 7.08 -13.03
N ILE A 54 4.37 6.78 -11.99
CA ILE A 54 4.30 5.53 -11.25
C ILE A 54 3.88 5.84 -9.80
N PRO A 55 2.65 5.48 -9.39
CA PRO A 55 2.12 5.81 -8.07
C PRO A 55 2.68 4.90 -6.97
N MET A 56 3.99 4.69 -6.90
CA MET A 56 4.62 3.84 -5.87
C MET A 56 4.54 4.45 -4.47
N THR A 57 4.33 5.77 -4.36
CA THR A 57 4.33 6.47 -3.08
C THR A 57 3.23 5.99 -2.15
N VAL A 58 2.08 5.56 -2.69
CA VAL A 58 0.96 5.02 -1.91
C VAL A 58 1.34 3.76 -1.13
N MET A 59 2.36 3.01 -1.59
CA MET A 59 2.84 1.81 -0.91
C MET A 59 3.45 2.14 0.46
N TRP A 60 3.95 3.36 0.62
CA TRP A 60 4.63 3.80 1.84
C TRP A 60 3.68 4.33 2.91
N LEU A 61 2.42 4.61 2.56
CA LEU A 61 1.39 5.15 3.47
C LEU A 61 1.31 4.36 4.77
N GLN A 62 1.23 3.04 4.67
CA GLN A 62 1.05 2.13 5.81
C GLN A 62 2.25 2.04 6.76
N PHE A 63 3.39 2.60 6.38
CA PHE A 63 4.59 2.62 7.21
C PHE A 63 4.73 3.89 8.04
N THR A 64 3.91 4.90 7.77
CA THR A 64 3.94 6.15 8.54
C THR A 64 3.37 5.93 9.94
N ASP A 65 3.93 6.63 10.93
CA ASP A 65 3.48 6.53 12.32
C ASP A 65 2.01 6.94 12.44
N GLN A 66 1.60 8.00 11.74
CA GLN A 66 0.21 8.46 11.69
C GLN A 66 -0.76 7.37 11.23
N TRP A 67 -0.40 6.60 10.18
CA TRP A 67 -1.25 5.49 9.73
C TRP A 67 -1.31 4.37 10.77
N ARG A 68 -0.18 3.99 11.36
CA ARG A 68 -0.10 2.90 12.35
C ARG A 68 -0.83 3.23 13.64
N GLU A 69 -0.84 4.50 14.05
CA GLU A 69 -1.60 5.01 15.19
C GLU A 69 -3.11 5.02 14.91
N LEU A 70 -3.52 5.48 13.72
CA LEU A 70 -4.93 5.57 13.35
C LEU A 70 -5.56 4.21 13.03
N PHE A 71 -4.80 3.31 12.40
CA PHE A 71 -5.27 2.01 11.93
C PHE A 71 -4.33 0.88 12.37
N PRO A 72 -4.28 0.55 13.67
CA PRO A 72 -3.38 -0.47 14.19
C PRO A 72 -3.69 -1.83 13.56
N ASN A 73 -2.65 -2.50 13.06
CA ASN A 73 -2.73 -3.78 12.35
C ASN A 73 -3.55 -3.77 11.03
N VAL A 74 -3.84 -2.60 10.46
CA VAL A 74 -4.46 -2.48 9.14
C VAL A 74 -3.38 -2.23 8.10
N PHE A 75 -3.28 -3.16 7.15
CA PHE A 75 -2.38 -3.05 6.01
C PHE A 75 -3.18 -2.54 4.82
N ALA A 76 -2.68 -1.48 4.19
CA ALA A 76 -3.28 -0.98 2.97
C ALA A 76 -3.15 -2.05 1.88
N CYS A 77 -4.12 -2.12 0.98
CA CYS A 77 -4.05 -2.95 -0.23
C CYS A 77 -4.06 -2.03 -1.46
N PRO A 78 -2.92 -1.41 -1.82
CA PRO A 78 -2.87 -0.52 -2.97
C PRO A 78 -3.19 -1.26 -4.26
N LEU A 79 -4.10 -0.70 -5.05
CA LEU A 79 -4.46 -1.22 -6.35
C LEU A 79 -3.68 -0.45 -7.41
N SER A 80 -2.93 -1.18 -8.24
CA SER A 80 -2.06 -0.60 -9.27
C SER A 80 -2.36 -1.15 -10.66
N ALA A 81 -1.97 -0.40 -11.68
CA ALA A 81 -2.18 -0.78 -13.07
C ALA A 81 -1.32 -2.01 -13.44
N SER A 82 -1.81 -2.85 -14.37
CA SER A 82 -1.14 -4.09 -14.79
C SER A 82 0.31 -3.88 -15.24
N VAL A 83 0.64 -2.70 -15.77
CA VAL A 83 1.98 -2.37 -16.28
C VAL A 83 3.08 -2.57 -15.23
N VAL A 84 2.85 -2.22 -13.97
CA VAL A 84 3.87 -2.35 -12.91
C VAL A 84 4.10 -3.81 -12.51
N HIS A 85 3.15 -4.69 -12.84
CA HIS A 85 3.25 -6.12 -12.59
C HIS A 85 3.96 -6.89 -13.72
N TYR A 86 4.19 -6.27 -14.89
CA TYR A 86 4.95 -6.91 -15.96
C TYR A 86 6.47 -6.87 -15.73
N PHE A 87 6.97 -5.87 -15.00
CA PHE A 87 8.40 -5.75 -14.68
C PHE A 87 8.72 -6.56 -13.41
N PRO A 88 9.49 -7.67 -13.48
CA PRO A 88 9.63 -8.61 -12.36
C PRO A 88 10.14 -7.97 -11.07
N GLY A 89 11.15 -7.10 -11.15
CA GLY A 89 11.71 -6.42 -9.98
C GLY A 89 10.71 -5.49 -9.30
N ILE A 90 10.00 -4.66 -10.08
CA ILE A 90 8.96 -3.76 -9.55
C ILE A 90 7.81 -4.58 -8.98
N ARG A 91 7.32 -5.57 -9.74
CA ARG A 91 6.23 -6.47 -9.35
C ARG A 91 6.48 -7.10 -7.98
N ASP A 92 7.67 -7.67 -7.78
CA ASP A 92 7.96 -8.41 -6.57
C ASP A 92 8.07 -7.46 -5.36
N VAL A 93 8.68 -6.28 -5.53
CA VAL A 93 8.71 -5.25 -4.48
C VAL A 93 7.31 -4.79 -4.11
N ILE A 94 6.49 -4.37 -5.08
CA ILE A 94 5.15 -3.84 -4.77
C ILE A 94 4.23 -4.91 -4.18
N GLN A 95 4.31 -6.16 -4.65
CA GLN A 95 3.49 -7.25 -4.12
C GLN A 95 3.91 -7.68 -2.72
N VAL A 96 5.21 -7.65 -2.39
CA VAL A 96 5.69 -7.86 -1.02
C VAL A 96 5.14 -6.79 -0.08
N LEU A 97 5.04 -5.54 -0.55
CA LEU A 97 4.41 -4.43 0.19
C LEU A 97 2.87 -4.48 0.17
N GLY A 98 2.25 -5.48 -0.45
CA GLY A 98 0.81 -5.72 -0.42
C GLY A 98 0.02 -5.13 -1.60
N ALA A 99 0.72 -4.55 -2.59
CA ALA A 99 0.07 -4.08 -3.81
C ALA A 99 -0.55 -5.22 -4.62
N ARG A 100 -1.67 -4.92 -5.27
CA ARG A 100 -2.36 -5.85 -6.17
C ARG A 100 -2.69 -5.16 -7.48
N GLU A 101 -2.84 -5.96 -8.51
CA GLU A 101 -3.36 -5.47 -9.78
C GLU A 101 -4.84 -5.13 -9.62
N VAL A 102 -5.27 -4.02 -10.23
CA VAL A 102 -6.68 -3.69 -10.33
C VAL A 102 -7.35 -4.61 -11.35
N THR A 103 -8.32 -5.39 -10.87
CA THR A 103 -9.13 -6.30 -11.67
C THR A 103 -10.58 -6.20 -11.19
N ARG A 104 -11.55 -6.67 -12.00
CA ARG A 104 -12.96 -6.65 -11.62
C ARG A 104 -13.26 -7.44 -10.32
N SER A 105 -12.43 -8.42 -9.98
CA SER A 105 -12.55 -9.21 -8.76
C SER A 105 -11.81 -8.60 -7.57
N SER A 106 -10.75 -7.81 -7.77
CA SER A 106 -9.97 -7.22 -6.67
C SER A 106 -10.51 -5.89 -6.15
N ALA A 107 -11.39 -5.22 -6.92
CA ALA A 107 -12.04 -3.97 -6.54
C ALA A 107 -13.43 -4.15 -5.88
N ARG A 108 -13.69 -5.33 -5.29
CA ARG A 108 -14.91 -5.65 -4.53
C ARG A 108 -14.59 -5.76 -3.05
#